data_AF-A0A932PDW8-F1
#
_entry.id   AF-A0A932PDW8-F1
#
_cell.length_a   1.000
_cell.length_b   1.000
_cell.length_c   1.000
_cell.angle_alpha   90.00
_cell.angle_beta   90.00
_cell.angle_gamma   90.00
#
_symmetry.space_group_name_H-M   'P 1'
#
loop_
_entity.id
_entity.type
_entity.pdbx_description
1 polymer ?
#
loop_
_entity_poly.entity_id
_entity_poly.type
_entity_poly.pdbx_seq_one_letter_code
_entity_poly.pdbx_strand_id
1 'polypeptide(L)' 'MFKRPHGVDQYDGGTGVGLATVKKIVERHGGRVWVESKLREGTTFYFTLQSG' A
#
# COMPACT_ATOMS: atom_id res chain seq x y z
N MET A 1 1.78 -13.50 -23.05
CA MET A 1 2.47 -14.36 -22.07
C MET A 1 2.99 -13.46 -20.95
N PHE A 2 2.31 -13.38 -19.80
CA PHE A 2 2.77 -12.58 -18.66
C PHE A 2 3.79 -13.41 -17.86
N LYS A 3 5.04 -12.95 -17.82
CA LYS A 3 6.13 -13.59 -17.08
C LYS A 3 6.24 -12.88 -15.72
N ARG A 4 6.02 -13.60 -14.62
CA ARG A 4 6.23 -13.08 -13.26
C ARG A 4 7.74 -12.87 -13.07
N PRO A 5 8.24 -11.63 -12.94
CA PRO A 5 9.65 -11.42 -12.66
C PRO A 5 9.85 -11.68 -11.18
N HIS A 6 10.56 -12.78 -10.91
CA HIS A 6 11.34 -13.01 -9.70
C HIS A 6 10.61 -13.68 -8.53
N GLY A 7 11.26 -14.77 -8.10
CA GLY A 7 10.81 -15.69 -7.07
C GLY A 7 10.63 -14.99 -5.72
N VAL A 8 9.71 -15.57 -4.96
CA VAL A 8 9.14 -15.10 -3.70
C VAL A 8 10.16 -15.06 -2.54
N ASP A 9 11.46 -15.17 -2.81
CA ASP A 9 12.47 -15.60 -1.83
C ASP A 9 13.66 -14.64 -1.61
N GLN A 10 13.63 -13.42 -2.17
CA GLN A 10 14.75 -12.46 -2.06
C GLN A 10 14.37 -11.04 -1.60
N TYR A 11 13.34 -10.89 -0.77
CA TYR A 11 13.02 -9.59 -0.17
C TYR A 11 13.07 -9.67 1.36
N ASP A 12 14.28 -9.80 1.89
CA ASP A 12 14.58 -9.38 3.26
C ASP A 12 14.42 -7.85 3.32
N GLY A 13 13.18 -7.40 3.55
CA GLY A 13 12.80 -5.99 3.59
C GLY A 13 12.59 -5.41 2.19
N GLY A 14 11.35 -5.37 1.73
CA GLY A 14 10.97 -4.55 0.57
C GLY A 14 11.46 -3.10 0.75
N THR A 15 11.71 -2.38 -0.35
CA THR A 15 12.31 -1.02 -0.36
C THR A 15 11.50 0.08 0.34
N GLY A 16 10.41 -0.26 1.04
CA GLY A 16 9.53 0.70 1.72
C GLY A 16 8.64 1.52 0.78
N VAL A 17 8.70 1.27 -0.54
CA VAL A 17 8.00 2.07 -1.56
C VAL A 17 6.50 1.78 -1.68
N GLY A 18 6.01 0.70 -1.07
CA GLY A 18 4.62 0.25 -1.20
C GLY A 18 3.61 1.31 -0.74
N LEU A 19 3.74 1.82 0.49
CA LEU A 19 2.82 2.83 1.02
C LEU A 19 2.93 4.17 0.30
N ALA A 20 4.13 4.55 -0.14
CA ALA A 20 4.32 5.73 -0.98
C ALA A 20 3.57 5.60 -2.32
N THR A 21 3.55 4.40 -2.88
CA THR A 21 2.82 4.09 -4.12
C THR A 21 1.31 4.13 -3.89
N VAL A 22 0.82 3.52 -2.80
CA VAL A 22 -0.59 3.57 -2.41
C VAL A 22 -1.06 5.01 -2.23
N LYS A 23 -0.31 5.84 -1.49
CA LYS A 23 -0.64 7.25 -1.28
C LYS A 23 -0.81 7.99 -2.60
N LYS A 24 0.15 7.86 -3.52
CA LYS A 24 0.09 8.50 -4.85
C LYS A 24 -1.14 8.05 -5.66
N ILE A 25 -1.48 6.76 -5.62
CA ILE A 25 -2.64 6.24 -6.34
C ILE A 25 -3.92 6.83 -5.75
N VAL A 26 -4.08 6.79 -4.42
CA VAL A 26 -5.27 7.30 -3.73
C VAL A 26 -5.47 8.79 -3.98
N GLU A 27 -4.40 9.59 -3.86
CA GLU A 27 -4.44 11.04 -4.14
C GLU A 27 -4.82 11.34 -5.60
N ARG A 28 -4.31 10.56 -6.56
CA ARG A 28 -4.67 10.70 -7.98
C ARG A 28 -6.16 10.46 -8.25
N HIS A 29 -6.83 9.66 -7.43
CA HIS A 29 -8.26 9.38 -7.52
C HIS A 29 -9.10 10.28 -6.59
N GLY A 30 -8.55 11.42 -6.15
CA GLY A 30 -9.24 12.36 -5.26
C GLY A 30 -9.56 11.80 -3.87
N GLY A 31 -8.95 10.66 -3.53
CA GLY A 31 -9.17 9.94 -2.30
C GLY A 31 -8.28 10.41 -1.15
N ARG A 32 -8.45 9.77 0.02
CA ARG A 32 -7.59 9.95 1.20
C ARG A 32 -7.13 8.59 1.72
N VAL A 33 -5.91 8.53 2.27
CA VAL A 33 -5.37 7.36 2.99
C VAL A 33 -4.98 7.77 4.41
N TRP A 34 -5.27 6.93 5.41
CA TRP A 34 -4.88 7.12 6.81
C TRP A 34 -4.67 5.77 7.51
N VAL A 35 -4.18 5.83 8.74
CA VAL A 35 -3.83 4.63 9.52
C VAL A 35 -4.33 4.78 10.95
N GLU A 36 -4.86 3.71 11.49
CA GLU A 36 -5.12 3.54 12.91
C GLU A 36 -4.25 2.40 13.40
N SER A 37 -3.52 2.61 14.49
CA SER A 37 -2.65 1.60 15.07
C SER A 37 -2.78 1.60 16.57
N LYS A 38 -2.83 0.40 17.16
CA LYS A 38 -2.83 0.21 18.60
C LYS A 38 -1.77 -0.80 18.97
N LEU A 39 -0.90 -0.37 19.89
CA LEU A 39 0.22 -1.16 20.37
C LEU A 39 -0.28 -2.53 20.88
N ARG A 40 0.33 -3.61 20.39
CA ARG A 40 -0.03 -5.02 20.70
C ARG A 40 -1.37 -5.51 20.16
N GLU A 41 -2.07 -4.72 19.35
CA GLU A 41 -3.33 -5.12 18.69
C GLU A 41 -3.18 -5.15 17.17
N GLY A 42 -2.41 -4.21 16.61
CA GLY A 42 -2.08 -4.18 15.19
C GLY A 42 -2.30 -2.81 14.57
N THR A 43 -2.37 -2.80 13.24
CA THR A 43 -2.46 -1.60 12.42
C THR A 43 -3.45 -1.83 11.30
N THR A 44 -4.42 -0.92 11.16
CA THR A 44 -5.41 -0.91 10.09
C THR A 44 -5.18 0.32 9.21
N PHE A 45 -5.05 0.10 7.91
CA PHE A 45 -4.95 1.16 6.91
C PHE A 45 -6.29 1.34 6.24
N TYR A 46 -6.72 2.58 6.12
CA TYR A 46 -7.98 2.95 5.49
C TYR A 46 -7.70 3.84 4.29
N PHE A 47 -8.52 3.72 3.27
CA PHE A 47 -8.51 4.65 2.15
C PHE A 47 -9.91 4.87 1.59
N THR A 48 -10.09 5.99 0.92
CA THR A 48 -11.25 6.29 0.09
C THR A 48 -10.79 6.55 -1.34
N LEU A 49 -11.68 6.38 -2.30
CA LEU A 49 -11.55 6.84 -3.68
C LEU A 49 -12.80 7.65 -3.99
N GLN A 50 -12.70 8.74 -4.75
CA GLN A 50 -13.89 9.43 -5.22
C GLN A 50 -14.52 8.64 -6.37
N SER A 51 -15.82 8.40 -6.29
CA SER A 51 -16.62 7.94 -7.43
C SER A 51 -16.74 9.10 -8.41
N GLY A 52 -16.32 8.89 -9.65
CA GLY A 52 -16.62 9.80 -10.75
C GLY A 52 -18.11 9.79 -11.10
#